data_AF-A0A1T5L8W2-F1
#
_entry.id   AF-A0A1T5L8W2-F1
#
_cell.length_a   1.000
_cell.length_b   1.000
_cell.length_c   1.000
_cell.angle_alpha   90.00
_cell.angle_beta   90.00
_cell.angle_gamma   90.00
#
_symmetry.space_group_name_H-M   'P 1'
#
loop_
_entity.id
_entity.type
_entity.pdbx_description
1 polymer ?
#
loop_
_entity_poly.entity_id
_entity_poly.type
_entity_poly.pdbx_seq_one_letter_code
_entity_poly.pdbx_strand_id
1 'polypeptide(L)'
;MYNPFNVAEDLIIDLISIGDEALRLEKEMTEKKKEKINSELLVFAKKYGLLGLIGASVYNRNIIGDEKVLLIDNNHITKEKIMNEREYISQFIPFAQEDDIIIRKYKNCVDIVKREDSPKFYGKRPVVLDLVFSKFYSEKINWIIDFAKMMALHFNQLLIYKKTGGNLTGDVTIMAGKFHPQKIGFTINQLDKTIIAWQFDSLKTAVETVYAFAVTDESIVINRCKHCAKVFIANNIRTKYCSLSCRNRANVQKSRERKTN
;
A
#
# COMPACT_ATOMS: atom_id res chain seq x y z
N MET A 1 8.53 -17.15 8.96
CA MET A 1 7.52 -16.09 8.99
C MET A 1 8.00 -14.99 8.05
N TYR A 2 7.22 -14.65 7.01
CA TYR A 2 7.59 -13.57 6.09
C TYR A 2 7.58 -12.23 6.83
N ASN A 3 8.64 -11.42 6.66
CA ASN A 3 8.75 -10.10 7.28
C ASN A 3 8.87 -9.05 6.16
N PRO A 4 7.84 -8.21 5.90
CA PRO A 4 7.88 -7.20 4.86
C PRO A 4 9.00 -6.18 5.06
N PHE A 5 9.54 -6.04 6.28
CA PHE A 5 10.70 -5.18 6.54
C PHE A 5 12.00 -5.68 5.90
N ASN A 6 12.10 -6.98 5.60
CA ASN A 6 13.30 -7.53 4.94
C ASN A 6 13.38 -7.13 3.45
N VAL A 7 12.24 -6.72 2.86
CA VAL A 7 12.12 -6.31 1.45
C VAL A 7 11.45 -4.94 1.35
N ALA A 8 11.58 -4.12 2.41
CA ALA A 8 10.84 -2.87 2.58
C ALA A 8 11.08 -1.88 1.43
N GLU A 9 12.33 -1.79 0.97
CA GLU A 9 12.75 -0.91 -0.12
C GLU A 9 12.13 -1.31 -1.45
N ASP A 10 12.22 -2.59 -1.81
CA ASP A 10 11.60 -3.13 -3.02
C ASP A 10 10.09 -2.95 -2.98
N LEU A 11 9.47 -3.19 -1.82
CA LEU A 11 8.02 -3.08 -1.62
C LEU A 11 7.50 -1.68 -1.96
N ILE A 12 8.15 -0.64 -1.42
CA ILE A 12 7.75 0.75 -1.70
C ILE A 12 8.09 1.17 -3.15
N ILE A 13 9.22 0.71 -3.69
CA ILE A 13 9.63 1.00 -5.07
C ILE A 13 8.64 0.40 -6.07
N ASP A 14 8.29 -0.87 -5.89
CA ASP A 14 7.36 -1.59 -6.77
C ASP A 14 5.98 -0.93 -6.71
N LEU A 15 5.47 -0.60 -5.51
CA LEU A 15 4.17 0.04 -5.38
C LEU A 15 4.12 1.44 -6.01
N ILE A 16 5.12 2.29 -5.76
CA ILE A 16 5.17 3.64 -6.36
C ILE A 16 5.31 3.53 -7.89
N SER A 17 6.07 2.56 -8.39
CA SER A 17 6.24 2.34 -9.83
C SER A 17 4.92 1.95 -10.50
N ILE A 18 4.11 1.08 -9.87
CA ILE A 18 2.75 0.76 -10.31
C ILE A 18 1.87 2.03 -10.32
N GLY A 19 1.97 2.85 -9.27
CA GLY A 19 1.26 4.12 -9.17
C GLY A 19 1.61 5.09 -10.31
N ASP A 20 2.89 5.24 -10.63
CA ASP A 20 3.34 6.09 -11.74
C ASP A 20 2.84 5.59 -13.10
N GLU A 21 2.90 4.28 -13.31
CA GLU A 21 2.39 3.66 -14.53
C GLU A 21 0.89 3.91 -14.65
N ALA A 22 0.13 3.70 -13.58
CA ALA A 22 -1.31 3.95 -13.55
C ALA A 22 -1.66 5.42 -13.83
N LEU A 23 -0.92 6.38 -13.25
CA LEU A 23 -1.10 7.82 -13.52
C LEU A 23 -0.77 8.19 -14.96
N ARG A 24 0.30 7.60 -15.52
CA ARG A 24 0.70 7.85 -16.92
C ARG A 24 -0.36 7.34 -17.90
N LEU A 25 -0.96 6.20 -17.62
CA LEU A 25 -1.91 5.54 -18.51
C LEU A 25 -3.35 6.06 -18.35
N GLU A 26 -3.66 6.78 -17.28
CA GLU A 26 -5.00 7.32 -16.98
C GLU A 26 -5.56 8.20 -18.10
N LYS A 27 -4.70 9.00 -18.77
CA LYS A 27 -5.12 9.91 -19.85
C LYS A 27 -5.42 9.21 -21.19
N GLU A 28 -5.02 7.95 -21.34
CA GLU A 28 -5.10 7.21 -22.61
C GLU A 28 -5.31 5.72 -22.34
N MET A 29 -6.27 5.38 -21.47
CA MET A 29 -6.47 4.01 -21.00
C MET A 29 -7.04 3.13 -22.13
N THR A 30 -6.25 2.18 -22.62
CA THR A 30 -6.69 1.13 -23.55
C THR A 30 -6.72 -0.22 -22.81
N GLU A 31 -7.45 -1.22 -23.34
CA GLU A 31 -7.49 -2.56 -22.72
C GLU A 31 -6.10 -3.17 -22.55
N LYS A 32 -5.23 -3.05 -23.57
CA LYS A 32 -3.83 -3.48 -23.49
C LYS A 32 -3.05 -2.81 -22.34
N LYS A 33 -3.33 -1.54 -22.06
CA LYS A 33 -2.71 -0.79 -20.95
C LYS A 33 -3.23 -1.26 -19.60
N LYS A 34 -4.53 -1.60 -19.48
CA LYS A 34 -5.11 -2.21 -18.28
C LYS A 34 -4.51 -3.59 -18.01
N GLU A 35 -4.38 -4.43 -19.03
CA GLU A 35 -3.76 -5.77 -18.91
C GLU A 35 -2.33 -5.69 -18.37
N LYS A 36 -1.56 -4.69 -18.81
CA LYS A 36 -0.21 -4.44 -18.31
C LYS A 36 -0.21 -4.12 -16.81
N ILE A 37 -1.04 -3.17 -16.36
CA ILE A 37 -1.14 -2.81 -14.94
C ILE A 37 -1.61 -4.03 -14.12
N ASN A 38 -2.61 -4.77 -14.59
CA ASN A 38 -3.10 -5.96 -13.92
C ASN A 38 -2.02 -7.04 -13.78
N SER A 39 -1.17 -7.19 -14.80
CA SER A 39 -0.03 -8.11 -14.74
C SER A 39 1.00 -7.67 -13.71
N GLU A 40 1.33 -6.37 -13.64
CA GLU A 40 2.23 -5.82 -12.62
C GLU A 40 1.66 -5.97 -11.20
N LEU A 41 0.37 -5.75 -11.01
CA LEU A 41 -0.33 -5.99 -9.74
C LEU A 41 -0.34 -7.46 -9.34
N LEU A 42 -0.49 -8.38 -10.29
CA LEU A 42 -0.42 -9.81 -10.01
C LEU A 42 0.98 -10.21 -9.55
N VAL A 43 2.04 -9.64 -10.16
CA VAL A 43 3.42 -9.84 -9.72
C VAL A 43 3.63 -9.27 -8.32
N PHE A 44 3.11 -8.07 -8.05
CA PHE A 44 3.14 -7.46 -6.72
C PHE A 44 2.45 -8.35 -5.67
N ALA A 45 1.23 -8.80 -5.94
CA ALA A 45 0.46 -9.66 -5.04
C ALA A 45 1.15 -11.02 -4.81
N LYS A 46 1.79 -11.60 -5.83
CA LYS A 46 2.59 -12.83 -5.66
C LYS A 46 3.85 -12.61 -4.82
N LYS A 47 4.48 -11.44 -4.93
CA LYS A 47 5.71 -11.11 -4.21
C LYS A 47 5.43 -10.73 -2.74
N TYR A 48 4.35 -10.01 -2.48
CA TYR A 48 4.10 -9.36 -1.18
C TYR A 48 2.79 -9.74 -0.49
N GLY A 49 1.81 -10.23 -1.24
CA GLY A 49 0.42 -10.42 -0.80
C GLY A 49 -0.52 -9.26 -1.17
N LEU A 50 -1.79 -9.41 -0.81
CA LEU A 50 -2.79 -8.34 -0.92
C LEU A 50 -2.60 -7.28 0.17
N LEU A 51 -3.20 -6.11 0.01
CA LEU A 51 -2.96 -4.97 0.90
C LEU A 51 -3.55 -5.18 2.31
N GLY A 52 -4.52 -6.07 2.49
CA GLY A 52 -5.26 -6.23 3.74
C GLY A 52 -6.26 -5.10 3.98
N LEU A 53 -6.89 -4.58 2.92
CA LEU A 53 -7.79 -3.41 2.96
C LEU A 53 -8.99 -3.62 3.87
N ILE A 54 -9.39 -4.86 4.13
CA ILE A 54 -10.50 -5.19 5.03
C ILE A 54 -10.26 -4.64 6.44
N GLY A 55 -9.06 -4.84 6.99
CA GLY A 55 -8.67 -4.30 8.30
C GLY A 55 -8.19 -2.86 8.23
N ALA A 56 -7.48 -2.53 7.14
CA ALA A 56 -6.82 -1.23 7.00
C ALA A 56 -7.78 -0.05 6.76
N SER A 57 -9.03 -0.32 6.37
CA SER A 57 -9.98 0.72 5.94
C SER A 57 -11.05 1.05 6.98
N VAL A 58 -10.94 0.55 8.21
CA VAL A 58 -11.99 0.65 9.24
C VAL A 58 -11.45 0.99 10.61
N TYR A 59 -12.20 1.75 11.42
CA TYR A 59 -11.85 2.04 12.82
C TYR A 59 -12.13 0.86 13.76
N ASN A 60 -13.02 -0.07 13.39
CA ASN A 60 -13.36 -1.21 14.22
C ASN A 60 -12.12 -2.05 14.55
N ARG A 61 -12.04 -2.52 15.80
CA ARG A 61 -11.05 -3.53 16.20
C ARG A 61 -11.45 -4.93 15.70
N ASN A 62 -12.75 -5.24 15.76
CA ASN A 62 -13.32 -6.49 15.28
C ASN A 62 -14.39 -6.17 14.23
N ILE A 63 -14.12 -6.50 12.98
CA ILE A 63 -15.09 -6.28 11.88
C ILE A 63 -16.22 -7.29 11.99
N ILE A 64 -15.85 -8.52 12.30
CA ILE A 64 -16.75 -9.65 12.42
C ILE A 64 -17.33 -9.68 13.83
N GLY A 65 -18.65 -9.64 13.90
CA GLY A 65 -19.43 -9.55 15.13
C GLY A 65 -20.12 -8.21 15.31
N ASP A 66 -19.49 -7.11 14.90
CA ASP A 66 -20.05 -5.77 14.98
C ASP A 66 -21.21 -5.62 13.99
N GLU A 67 -22.29 -4.95 14.37
CA GLU A 67 -23.42 -4.71 13.44
C GLU A 67 -23.07 -3.68 12.35
N LYS A 68 -22.17 -2.75 12.69
CA LYS A 68 -21.79 -1.60 11.87
C LYS A 68 -20.28 -1.50 11.75
N VAL A 69 -19.81 -1.37 10.52
CA VAL A 69 -18.42 -1.11 10.17
C VAL A 69 -18.25 0.39 9.97
N LEU A 70 -17.35 0.98 10.74
CA LEU A 70 -16.98 2.39 10.69
C LEU A 70 -15.77 2.56 9.78
N LEU A 71 -15.95 3.21 8.65
CA LEU A 71 -14.91 3.40 7.65
C LEU A 71 -13.98 4.53 8.07
N ILE A 72 -12.69 4.39 7.78
CA ILE A 72 -11.75 5.50 7.92
C ILE A 72 -12.00 6.58 6.88
N ASP A 73 -11.60 7.80 7.20
CA ASP A 73 -11.62 8.90 6.25
C ASP A 73 -10.66 8.60 5.08
N ASN A 74 -11.06 8.95 3.86
CA ASN A 74 -10.29 8.72 2.63
C ASN A 74 -9.92 7.24 2.36
N ASN A 75 -10.71 6.28 2.86
CA ASN A 75 -10.55 4.88 2.46
C ASN A 75 -10.77 4.69 0.94
N HIS A 76 -10.22 3.60 0.39
CA HIS A 76 -10.30 3.30 -1.04
C HIS A 76 -11.54 2.47 -1.44
N ILE A 77 -12.37 2.05 -0.49
CA ILE A 77 -13.46 1.09 -0.71
C ILE A 77 -14.76 1.83 -1.08
N THR A 78 -15.16 2.79 -0.25
CA THR A 78 -16.45 3.49 -0.33
C THR A 78 -16.36 4.91 0.24
N LYS A 79 -17.26 5.78 -0.19
CA LYS A 79 -17.43 7.14 0.36
C LYS A 79 -18.29 7.16 1.63
N GLU A 80 -19.01 6.07 1.89
CA GLU A 80 -19.83 5.95 3.09
C GLU A 80 -18.97 5.86 4.35
N LYS A 81 -19.42 6.49 5.43
CA LYS A 81 -18.70 6.46 6.72
C LYS A 81 -19.05 5.25 7.57
N ILE A 82 -20.22 4.64 7.33
CA ILE A 82 -20.75 3.52 8.08
C ILE A 82 -21.40 2.56 7.10
N MET A 83 -21.13 1.27 7.24
CA MET A 83 -21.69 0.20 6.42
C MET A 83 -22.16 -0.96 7.30
N ASN A 84 -23.12 -1.75 6.82
CA ASN A 84 -23.48 -3.00 7.49
C ASN A 84 -22.33 -4.02 7.38
N GLU A 85 -22.11 -4.83 8.43
CA GLU A 85 -21.09 -5.89 8.45
C GLU A 85 -21.14 -6.79 7.21
N ARG A 86 -22.32 -7.32 6.86
CA ARG A 86 -22.45 -8.28 5.76
C ARG A 86 -22.18 -7.63 4.41
N GLU A 87 -22.67 -6.40 4.23
CA GLU A 87 -22.41 -5.62 3.03
C GLU A 87 -20.93 -5.28 2.89
N TYR A 88 -20.26 -4.93 3.98
CA TYR A 88 -18.83 -4.65 3.97
C TYR A 88 -18.01 -5.89 3.65
N ILE A 89 -18.32 -7.03 4.31
CA ILE A 89 -17.62 -8.29 4.09
C ILE A 89 -17.81 -8.79 2.66
N SER A 90 -19.01 -8.68 2.08
CA SER A 90 -19.28 -9.16 0.72
C SER A 90 -18.42 -8.48 -0.35
N GLN A 91 -17.96 -7.25 -0.11
CA GLN A 91 -17.02 -6.54 -1.00
C GLN A 91 -15.66 -7.27 -1.10
N PHE A 92 -15.30 -8.09 -0.11
CA PHE A 92 -14.03 -8.84 -0.03
C PHE A 92 -14.15 -10.32 -0.37
N ILE A 93 -15.35 -10.85 -0.50
CA ILE A 93 -15.59 -12.24 -0.91
C ILE A 93 -16.58 -12.33 -2.08
N PRO A 94 -16.35 -11.59 -3.18
CA PRO A 94 -17.31 -11.49 -4.28
C PRO A 94 -17.54 -12.81 -5.03
N PHE A 95 -16.71 -13.83 -4.78
CA PHE A 95 -16.78 -15.14 -5.42
C PHE A 95 -17.28 -16.25 -4.49
N ALA A 96 -17.58 -15.94 -3.23
CA ALA A 96 -18.15 -16.89 -2.29
C ALA A 96 -19.66 -17.05 -2.51
N GLN A 97 -20.14 -18.27 -2.46
CA GLN A 97 -21.57 -18.60 -2.40
C GLN A 97 -22.08 -18.52 -0.95
N GLU A 98 -23.40 -18.53 -0.75
CA GLU A 98 -24.01 -18.37 0.58
C GLU A 98 -23.57 -19.44 1.60
N ASP A 99 -23.26 -20.65 1.12
CA ASP A 99 -22.83 -21.78 1.95
C ASP A 99 -21.30 -21.93 2.05
N ASP A 100 -20.53 -21.13 1.32
CA ASP A 100 -19.07 -21.19 1.34
C ASP A 100 -18.50 -20.58 2.64
N ILE A 101 -19.06 -19.46 3.09
CA ILE A 101 -18.59 -18.72 4.26
C ILE A 101 -19.78 -18.37 5.15
N ILE A 102 -19.82 -18.96 6.35
CA ILE A 102 -20.90 -18.78 7.32
C ILE A 102 -20.35 -18.12 8.58
N ILE A 103 -20.84 -16.92 8.89
CA ILE A 103 -20.53 -16.21 10.13
C ILE A 103 -21.51 -16.67 11.22
N ARG A 104 -21.00 -17.36 12.24
CA ARG A 104 -21.79 -17.83 13.39
C ARG A 104 -21.59 -16.91 14.59
N LYS A 105 -22.65 -16.23 15.00
CA LYS A 105 -22.66 -15.41 16.21
C LYS A 105 -23.17 -16.23 17.39
N TYR A 106 -22.33 -16.43 18.39
CA TYR A 106 -22.68 -17.03 19.68
C TYR A 106 -22.83 -15.92 20.74
N LYS A 107 -23.33 -16.27 21.93
CA LYS A 107 -23.55 -15.30 23.01
C LYS A 107 -22.30 -14.47 23.37
N ASN A 108 -21.12 -15.10 23.34
CA ASN A 108 -19.87 -14.48 23.79
C ASN A 108 -18.75 -14.48 22.74
N CYS A 109 -18.98 -15.03 21.54
CA CYS A 109 -17.95 -15.14 20.51
C CYS A 109 -18.57 -15.21 19.11
N VAL A 110 -17.72 -14.99 18.11
CA VAL A 110 -18.09 -15.13 16.70
C VAL A 110 -17.09 -16.07 16.03
N ASP A 111 -17.58 -16.95 15.16
CA ASP A 111 -16.78 -17.91 14.41
C ASP A 111 -17.08 -17.78 12.91
N ILE A 112 -16.09 -18.13 12.08
CA ILE A 112 -16.27 -18.29 10.64
C ILE A 112 -16.15 -19.77 10.30
N VAL A 113 -17.22 -20.30 9.73
CA VAL A 113 -17.21 -21.64 9.14
C VAL A 113 -17.01 -21.49 7.64
N LYS A 114 -15.94 -22.12 7.16
CA LYS A 114 -15.53 -22.17 5.76
C LYS A 114 -15.82 -23.56 5.23
N ARG A 115 -16.42 -23.66 4.03
CA ARG A 115 -16.68 -24.95 3.37
C ARG A 115 -15.40 -25.55 2.82
N GLU A 116 -14.48 -24.70 2.38
CA GLU A 116 -13.16 -25.11 1.94
C GLU A 116 -12.28 -25.58 3.10
N ASP A 117 -11.44 -26.57 2.83
CA ASP A 117 -10.42 -27.01 3.77
C ASP A 117 -9.27 -26.00 3.77
N SER A 118 -9.36 -25.02 4.67
CA SER A 118 -8.33 -24.01 4.89
C SER A 118 -7.98 -23.96 6.38
N PRO A 119 -6.73 -23.61 6.74
CA PRO A 119 -6.34 -23.52 8.13
C PRO A 119 -7.30 -22.63 8.92
N LYS A 120 -7.83 -23.19 10.02
CA LYS A 120 -8.53 -22.42 11.04
C LYS A 120 -7.51 -21.91 12.05
N PHE A 121 -7.56 -20.62 12.35
CA PHE A 121 -6.70 -20.05 13.37
C PHE A 121 -7.38 -20.13 14.74
N TYR A 122 -6.90 -21.06 15.57
CA TYR A 122 -7.31 -21.15 16.96
C TYR A 122 -6.43 -20.24 17.84
N GLY A 123 -7.04 -19.41 18.68
CA GLY A 123 -6.33 -18.62 19.71
C GLY A 123 -6.66 -17.13 19.71
N LYS A 124 -5.73 -16.31 20.21
CA LYS A 124 -5.89 -14.85 20.45
C LYS A 124 -5.86 -13.97 19.18
N ARG A 125 -6.00 -14.55 17.99
CA ARG A 125 -5.93 -13.80 16.72
C ARG A 125 -7.30 -13.25 16.33
N PRO A 126 -7.38 -12.09 15.65
CA PRO A 126 -8.64 -11.56 15.16
C PRO A 126 -9.37 -12.52 14.21
N VAL A 127 -10.67 -12.73 14.43
CA VAL A 127 -11.53 -13.65 13.65
C VAL A 127 -11.52 -13.30 12.15
N VAL A 128 -11.35 -12.03 11.80
CA VAL A 128 -11.24 -11.58 10.40
C VAL A 128 -10.10 -12.25 9.63
N LEU A 129 -9.05 -12.74 10.31
CA LEU A 129 -7.97 -13.44 9.63
C LEU A 129 -8.43 -14.76 9.01
N ASP A 130 -9.42 -15.45 9.60
CA ASP A 130 -9.97 -16.66 8.98
C ASP A 130 -10.59 -16.36 7.60
N LEU A 131 -11.14 -15.15 7.43
CA LEU A 131 -11.64 -14.64 6.16
C LEU A 131 -10.49 -14.27 5.22
N VAL A 132 -9.48 -13.52 5.69
CA VAL A 132 -8.32 -13.08 4.87
C VAL A 132 -7.56 -14.26 4.26
N PHE A 133 -7.49 -15.38 4.98
CA PHE A 133 -6.84 -16.60 4.49
C PHE A 133 -7.79 -17.56 3.75
N SER A 134 -9.03 -17.16 3.51
CA SER A 134 -9.94 -17.90 2.62
C SER A 134 -9.50 -17.74 1.16
N LYS A 135 -9.72 -18.79 0.35
CA LYS A 135 -9.53 -18.72 -1.11
C LYS A 135 -10.46 -17.72 -1.79
N PHE A 136 -11.56 -17.34 -1.13
CA PHE A 136 -12.54 -16.39 -1.64
C PHE A 136 -12.16 -14.93 -1.34
N TYR A 137 -11.21 -14.71 -0.45
CA TYR A 137 -10.75 -13.36 -0.12
C TYR A 137 -10.13 -12.69 -1.34
N SER A 138 -10.61 -11.51 -1.67
CA SER A 138 -10.20 -10.73 -2.83
C SER A 138 -10.26 -9.25 -2.52
N GLU A 139 -9.38 -8.47 -3.15
CA GLU A 139 -9.42 -7.01 -3.15
C GLU A 139 -9.62 -6.51 -4.57
N LYS A 140 -10.46 -5.49 -4.75
CA LYS A 140 -10.68 -4.95 -6.09
C LYS A 140 -9.42 -4.24 -6.59
N ILE A 141 -9.10 -4.50 -7.84
CA ILE A 141 -7.92 -3.93 -8.54
C ILE A 141 -7.88 -2.40 -8.43
N ASN A 142 -9.02 -1.73 -8.61
CA ASN A 142 -9.08 -0.27 -8.55
C ASN A 142 -8.69 0.27 -7.16
N TRP A 143 -9.04 -0.40 -6.06
CA TRP A 143 -8.66 0.04 -4.72
C TRP A 143 -7.15 0.02 -4.53
N ILE A 144 -6.49 -1.04 -5.02
CA ILE A 144 -5.03 -1.18 -4.95
C ILE A 144 -4.35 -0.13 -5.84
N ILE A 145 -4.89 0.09 -7.06
CA ILE A 145 -4.40 1.12 -7.98
C ILE A 145 -4.52 2.51 -7.36
N ASP A 146 -5.68 2.85 -6.77
CA ASP A 146 -5.92 4.17 -6.19
C ASP A 146 -4.98 4.43 -5.00
N PHE A 147 -4.71 3.41 -4.19
CA PHE A 147 -3.69 3.49 -3.15
C PHE A 147 -2.29 3.72 -3.75
N ALA A 148 -1.90 2.96 -4.77
CA ALA A 148 -0.61 3.13 -5.45
C ALA A 148 -0.45 4.52 -6.08
N LYS A 149 -1.50 5.04 -6.74
CA LYS A 149 -1.55 6.40 -7.30
C LYS A 149 -1.39 7.45 -6.20
N MET A 150 -2.08 7.31 -5.06
CA MET A 150 -1.96 8.22 -3.93
C MET A 150 -0.51 8.27 -3.43
N MET A 151 0.11 7.12 -3.23
CA MET A 151 1.52 7.01 -2.81
C MET A 151 2.47 7.67 -3.81
N ALA A 152 2.29 7.41 -5.12
CA ALA A 152 3.12 7.99 -6.17
C ALA A 152 2.96 9.51 -6.29
N LEU A 153 1.72 10.02 -6.24
CA LEU A 153 1.44 11.46 -6.25
C LEU A 153 2.05 12.15 -5.03
N HIS A 154 1.88 11.58 -3.84
CA HIS A 154 2.43 12.14 -2.61
C HIS A 154 3.96 12.20 -2.69
N PHE A 155 4.61 11.12 -3.11
CA PHE A 155 6.05 11.08 -3.32
C PHE A 155 6.53 12.14 -4.34
N ASN A 156 5.81 12.30 -5.44
CA ASN A 156 6.13 13.31 -6.46
C ASN A 156 6.07 14.74 -5.89
N GLN A 157 5.08 15.04 -5.05
CA GLN A 157 5.00 16.35 -4.40
C GLN A 157 6.14 16.59 -3.41
N LEU A 158 6.55 15.57 -2.64
CA LEU A 158 7.71 15.70 -1.76
C LEU A 158 8.99 16.01 -2.55
N LEU A 159 9.17 15.40 -3.73
CA LEU A 159 10.32 15.71 -4.60
C LEU A 159 10.24 17.12 -5.18
N ILE A 160 9.04 17.64 -5.48
CA ILE A 160 8.85 19.02 -5.94
C ILE A 160 9.20 19.98 -4.80
N TYR A 161 8.66 19.77 -3.61
CA TYR A 161 8.95 20.55 -2.41
C TYR A 161 10.45 20.64 -2.10
N LYS A 162 11.15 19.49 -2.15
CA LYS A 162 12.61 19.43 -1.96
C LYS A 162 13.36 20.23 -3.04
N LYS A 163 12.87 20.26 -4.29
CA LYS A 163 13.51 21.00 -5.40
C LYS A 163 13.25 22.51 -5.34
N THR A 164 12.12 22.94 -4.81
CA THR A 164 11.74 24.36 -4.72
C THR A 164 12.31 25.05 -3.48
N GLY A 165 13.22 24.41 -2.74
CA GLY A 165 13.84 24.97 -1.55
C GLY A 165 12.89 25.05 -0.35
N GLY A 166 11.89 24.17 -0.27
CA GLY A 166 10.94 24.16 0.83
C GLY A 166 9.74 25.10 0.66
N ASN A 167 9.47 25.56 -0.56
CA ASN A 167 8.29 26.38 -0.84
C ASN A 167 7.02 25.50 -0.84
N LEU A 168 6.10 25.80 0.08
CA LEU A 168 4.78 25.17 0.16
C LEU A 168 3.89 25.72 -0.97
N THR A 169 3.64 24.89 -1.99
CA THR A 169 2.60 25.16 -2.99
C THR A 169 1.26 24.58 -2.51
N GLY A 170 0.14 25.03 -3.08
CA GLY A 170 -1.18 24.47 -2.78
C GLY A 170 -1.23 22.94 -2.95
N ASP A 171 -0.63 22.43 -4.03
CA ASP A 171 -0.56 20.99 -4.30
C ASP A 171 0.26 20.22 -3.25
N VAL A 172 1.36 20.78 -2.76
CA VAL A 172 2.17 20.17 -1.70
C VAL A 172 1.36 20.07 -0.40
N THR A 173 0.67 21.15 -0.03
CA THR A 173 -0.18 21.19 1.18
C THR A 173 -1.36 20.22 1.08
N ILE A 174 -2.05 20.18 -0.06
CA ILE A 174 -3.17 19.27 -0.29
C ILE A 174 -2.71 17.81 -0.21
N MET A 175 -1.60 17.48 -0.85
CA MET A 175 -1.11 16.09 -0.89
C MET A 175 -0.56 15.63 0.46
N ALA A 176 0.02 16.53 1.27
CA ALA A 176 0.37 16.23 2.66
C ALA A 176 -0.88 15.83 3.48
N GLY A 177 -2.04 16.46 3.22
CA GLY A 177 -3.31 16.08 3.84
C GLY A 177 -3.89 14.75 3.34
N LYS A 178 -3.51 14.29 2.13
CA LYS A 178 -4.00 13.01 1.58
C LYS A 178 -3.21 11.80 2.09
N PHE A 179 -1.91 11.94 2.30
CA PHE A 179 -1.13 10.90 2.97
C PHE A 179 -1.36 11.01 4.48
N HIS A 180 -2.41 10.33 4.95
CA HIS A 180 -2.79 10.33 6.35
C HIS A 180 -2.95 8.89 6.85
N PRO A 181 -1.83 8.19 7.11
CA PRO A 181 -1.87 6.86 7.69
C PRO A 181 -2.60 6.88 9.03
N GLN A 182 -3.58 6.00 9.18
CA GLN A 182 -4.32 5.81 10.41
C GLN A 182 -4.00 4.43 11.01
N LYS A 183 -4.34 4.23 12.28
CA LYS A 183 -4.17 2.94 12.99
C LYS A 183 -2.73 2.44 13.08
N ILE A 184 -1.77 3.33 13.34
CA ILE A 184 -0.39 2.93 13.63
C ILE A 184 -0.36 2.24 15.00
N GLY A 185 -0.28 0.91 14.99
CA GLY A 185 -0.22 0.07 16.19
C GLY A 185 1.21 -0.31 16.55
N PHE A 186 1.57 -0.19 17.83
CA PHE A 186 2.80 -0.74 18.36
C PHE A 186 2.64 -1.19 19.80
N THR A 187 3.55 -2.04 20.24
CA THR A 187 3.72 -2.44 21.64
C THR A 187 5.16 -2.17 22.07
N ILE A 188 5.38 -2.05 23.37
CA ILE A 188 6.73 -2.05 23.94
C ILE A 188 7.04 -3.49 24.34
N ASN A 189 8.06 -4.07 23.71
CA ASN A 189 8.53 -5.39 24.08
C ASN A 189 9.81 -5.26 24.91
N GLN A 190 9.86 -6.04 25.99
CA GLN A 190 11.00 -6.11 26.89
C GLN A 190 11.59 -7.53 26.78
N LEU A 191 12.34 -7.74 25.69
CA LEU A 191 13.26 -8.88 25.58
C LEU A 191 14.60 -8.44 26.20
N ASP A 192 15.71 -8.57 25.49
CA ASP A 192 17.04 -8.17 25.99
C ASP A 192 17.23 -6.64 26.10
N LYS A 193 16.40 -5.87 25.40
CA LYS A 193 16.33 -4.40 25.49
C LYS A 193 14.91 -3.92 25.20
N THR A 194 14.57 -2.72 25.68
CA THR A 194 13.28 -2.08 25.40
C THR A 194 13.20 -1.71 23.92
N ILE A 195 12.28 -2.33 23.18
CA ILE A 195 12.08 -2.06 21.75
C ILE A 195 10.62 -1.77 21.43
N ILE A 196 10.40 -0.95 20.40
CA ILE A 196 9.09 -0.79 19.77
C ILE A 196 8.86 -2.02 18.89
N ALA A 197 7.87 -2.83 19.25
CA ALA A 197 7.36 -3.93 18.45
C ALA A 197 6.14 -3.45 17.66
N TRP A 198 6.37 -3.08 16.41
CA TRP A 198 5.32 -2.65 15.49
C TRP A 198 4.28 -3.75 15.27
N GLN A 199 3.01 -3.36 15.25
CA GLN A 199 1.89 -4.25 15.03
C GLN A 199 1.17 -3.86 13.75
N PHE A 200 1.45 -4.61 12.68
CA PHE A 200 0.75 -4.47 11.41
C PHE A 200 -0.33 -5.53 11.31
N ASP A 201 -1.56 -5.07 11.09
CA ASP A 201 -2.74 -5.89 10.81
C ASP A 201 -3.01 -6.04 9.30
N SER A 202 -2.23 -5.35 8.46
CA SER A 202 -2.36 -5.33 7.00
C SER A 202 -1.03 -4.97 6.31
N LEU A 203 -0.87 -5.36 5.04
CA LEU A 203 0.29 -4.94 4.25
C LEU A 203 0.24 -3.44 3.96
N LYS A 204 -0.94 -2.84 3.80
CA LYS A 204 -1.13 -1.39 3.62
C LYS A 204 -0.49 -0.60 4.77
N THR A 205 -0.80 -0.93 6.02
CA THR A 205 -0.26 -0.18 7.17
C THR A 205 1.26 -0.36 7.30
N ALA A 206 1.78 -1.54 6.95
CA ALA A 206 3.22 -1.78 6.85
C ALA A 206 3.87 -0.90 5.77
N VAL A 207 3.30 -0.84 4.56
CA VAL A 207 3.78 0.01 3.46
C VAL A 207 3.77 1.48 3.85
N GLU A 208 2.67 1.98 4.42
CA GLU A 208 2.57 3.39 4.83
C GLU A 208 3.64 3.75 5.87
N THR A 209 3.88 2.86 6.82
CA THR A 209 4.89 3.06 7.88
C THR A 209 6.30 3.04 7.30
N VAL A 210 6.64 2.04 6.47
CA VAL A 210 7.94 1.96 5.78
C VAL A 210 8.17 3.21 4.94
N TYR A 211 7.16 3.61 4.15
CA TYR A 211 7.25 4.79 3.31
C TYR A 211 7.45 6.06 4.13
N ALA A 212 6.74 6.23 5.25
CA ALA A 212 6.90 7.38 6.14
C ALA A 212 8.36 7.51 6.62
N PHE A 213 8.98 6.41 7.06
CA PHE A 213 10.41 6.41 7.40
C PHE A 213 11.28 6.73 6.18
N ALA A 214 11.05 6.08 5.04
CA ALA A 214 11.88 6.26 3.84
C ALA A 214 11.87 7.69 3.27
N VAL A 215 10.81 8.47 3.47
CA VAL A 215 10.74 9.86 2.98
C VAL A 215 11.16 10.92 4.01
N THR A 216 11.19 10.56 5.30
CA THR A 216 11.58 11.43 6.42
C THR A 216 13.02 11.24 6.87
N ASP A 217 13.62 10.06 6.64
CA ASP A 217 15.01 9.79 6.95
C ASP A 217 15.95 10.64 6.07
N GLU A 218 16.91 11.30 6.69
CA GLU A 218 17.92 12.11 6.00
C GLU A 218 19.09 11.27 5.46
N SER A 219 19.27 10.07 6.00
CA SER A 219 20.36 9.14 5.66
C SER A 219 20.02 8.19 4.49
N ILE A 220 18.74 7.82 4.36
CA ILE A 220 18.22 6.98 3.27
C ILE A 220 17.24 7.81 2.46
N VAL A 221 17.56 8.05 1.18
CA VAL A 221 16.72 8.90 0.35
C VAL A 221 16.08 8.09 -0.77
N ILE A 222 14.80 7.80 -0.66
CA ILE A 222 14.04 7.37 -1.84
C ILE A 222 13.97 8.54 -2.85
N ASN A 223 14.39 8.29 -4.09
CA ASN A 223 14.53 9.32 -5.12
C ASN A 223 14.14 8.82 -6.51
N ARG A 224 14.05 9.73 -7.49
CA ARG A 224 13.81 9.43 -8.90
C ARG A 224 15.03 9.68 -9.76
N CYS A 225 15.35 8.72 -10.61
CA CYS A 225 16.45 8.84 -11.55
C CYS A 225 16.17 9.96 -12.56
N LYS A 226 17.09 10.93 -12.70
CA LYS A 226 16.96 12.03 -13.66
C LYS A 226 16.97 11.60 -15.13
N HIS A 227 17.38 10.36 -15.42
CA HIS A 227 17.43 9.85 -16.79
C HIS A 227 16.19 9.02 -17.14
N CYS A 228 15.85 8.02 -16.32
CA CYS A 228 14.78 7.06 -16.63
C CYS A 228 13.53 7.21 -15.76
N ALA A 229 13.48 8.19 -14.86
CA ALA A 229 12.39 8.47 -13.93
C ALA A 229 12.05 7.36 -12.90
N LYS A 230 12.69 6.19 -12.99
CA LYS A 230 12.53 5.09 -12.03
C LYS A 230 12.83 5.53 -10.60
N VAL A 231 12.02 5.04 -9.68
CA VAL A 231 12.24 5.16 -8.23
C VAL A 231 13.39 4.26 -7.84
N PHE A 232 14.23 4.73 -6.92
CA PHE A 232 15.36 3.98 -6.39
C PHE A 232 15.76 4.50 -5.01
N ILE A 233 16.44 3.67 -4.23
CA ILE A 233 17.08 4.10 -2.98
C ILE A 233 18.42 4.75 -3.30
N ALA A 234 18.60 5.97 -2.83
CA ALA A 234 19.83 6.73 -2.96
C ALA A 234 20.66 6.70 -1.67
N ASN A 235 21.97 6.49 -1.82
CA ASN A 235 22.95 6.51 -0.72
C ASN A 235 23.11 7.90 -0.08
N ASN A 236 22.65 8.97 -0.74
CA ASN A 236 22.62 10.34 -0.22
C ASN A 236 21.71 11.23 -1.08
N ILE A 237 21.33 12.38 -0.54
CA ILE A 237 20.46 13.37 -1.18
C ILE A 237 20.98 13.94 -2.52
N ARG A 238 22.30 13.87 -2.76
CA ARG A 238 22.92 14.39 -3.99
C ARG A 238 22.88 13.37 -5.14
N THR A 239 22.50 12.12 -4.88
CA THR A 239 22.44 11.06 -5.89
C THR A 239 21.27 11.32 -6.84
N LYS A 240 21.59 11.48 -8.13
CA LYS A 240 20.61 11.87 -9.18
C LYS A 240 20.24 10.74 -10.15
N TYR A 241 20.94 9.62 -10.10
CA TYR A 241 20.81 8.54 -11.08
C TYR A 241 20.80 7.19 -10.36
N CYS A 242 19.93 6.27 -10.79
CA CYS A 242 19.83 4.94 -10.21
C CYS A 242 20.98 4.00 -10.60
N SER A 243 21.79 4.35 -11.60
CA SER A 243 22.95 3.56 -12.04
C SER A 243 23.98 4.42 -12.77
N LEU A 244 25.22 3.91 -12.84
CA LEU A 244 26.29 4.48 -13.66
C LEU A 244 25.89 4.57 -15.14
N SER A 245 25.19 3.55 -15.66
CA SER A 245 24.68 3.54 -17.04
C SER A 245 23.71 4.72 -17.28
N CYS A 246 22.77 4.96 -16.38
CA CYS A 246 21.85 6.11 -16.47
C CYS A 246 22.58 7.45 -16.42
N ARG A 247 23.61 7.58 -15.57
CA ARG A 247 24.46 8.78 -15.50
C ARG A 247 25.20 9.02 -16.83
N ASN A 248 25.81 7.98 -17.39
CA ASN A 248 26.58 8.07 -18.63
C ASN A 248 25.68 8.44 -19.81
N ARG A 249 24.51 7.80 -19.95
CA ARG A 249 23.53 8.13 -20.99
C ARG A 249 23.06 9.59 -20.89
N ALA A 250 22.75 10.06 -19.68
CA ALA A 250 22.36 11.46 -19.47
C ALA A 250 23.48 12.46 -19.83
N ASN A 251 24.74 12.13 -19.54
CA ASN A 251 25.88 12.98 -19.89
C ASN A 251 26.11 13.03 -21.42
N VAL A 252 26.00 11.88 -22.09
CA VAL A 252 26.10 11.81 -23.56
C VAL A 252 25.00 12.65 -24.21
N GLN A 253 23.75 12.52 -23.74
CA GLN A 253 22.63 13.32 -24.25
C GLN A 253 22.91 14.82 -24.10
N LYS A 254 23.30 15.28 -22.91
CA LYS A 254 23.68 16.68 -22.67
C LYS A 254 24.83 17.16 -23.55
N SER A 255 25.82 16.31 -23.78
CA SER A 255 26.96 16.66 -24.65
C SER A 255 26.53 16.81 -26.10
N ARG A 256 25.55 16.04 -26.57
CA ARG A 256 24.99 16.17 -27.93
C ARG A 256 24.15 17.44 -28.07
N GLU A 257 23.30 17.71 -27.10
CA GLU A 257 22.47 18.93 -27.05
C GLU A 257 23.31 20.21 -27.12
N ARG A 258 24.49 20.22 -26.47
CA ARG A 258 25.46 21.32 -26.53
C ARG A 258 26.19 21.48 -27.87
N LYS A 259 26.18 20.46 -28.72
CA LYS A 259 26.80 20.52 -30.06
C LYS A 259 25.80 20.96 -31.14
N THR A 260 24.51 20.79 -30.86
CA THR A 260 23.40 21.20 -31.74
C THR A 260 22.89 22.61 -31.46
N ASN A 261 23.24 23.19 -30.31
CA ASN A 261 23.09 24.62 -29.99
C ASN A 261 24.42 25.33 -30.25
#